data_AF-E0Q507-F1
#
_entry.id   AF-E0Q507-F1
#
_cell.length_a   1.000
_cell.length_b   1.000
_cell.length_c   1.000
_cell.angle_alpha   90.00
_cell.angle_beta   90.00
_cell.angle_gamma   90.00
#
_symmetry.space_group_name_H-M   'P 1'
#
loop_
_entity.id
_entity.type
_entity.pdbx_description
1 polymer ?
#
loop_
_entity_poly.entity_id
_entity_poly.type
_entity_poly.pdbx_seq_one_letter_code
_entity_poly.pdbx_strand_id
1 'polypeptide(L)'
;MISSVSTAIKRHDFAPNEHDRGPFIPTERSNNPKAGQWTNRMSHNMVADYKRFLMTDGEGIRCSLYVSGCPFYCEGCYNSSIWDFQAGHEYNDRLEAQILEDVGQSFVQGITFLGGEPMLNTGILIPLARKIRERYGHTKDIWCWTGYTWEELMREGESPDKRELLELVDILVDGRYIKDLHDSLLQFRGSSNQRIIDVPKSLESGEIVIWPKLHDQLRVIPEIYGKDRAAGEGDAS
;
A
#
# COMPACT_ATOMS: atom_id res chain seq x y z
N MET A 1 -14.29 33.15 0.70
CA MET A 1 -14.96 32.14 -0.14
C MET A 1 -13.89 31.42 -0.94
N ILE A 2 -13.37 30.30 -0.43
CA ILE A 2 -12.45 29.46 -1.20
C ILE A 2 -13.35 28.48 -1.94
N SER A 3 -13.45 28.67 -3.24
CA SER A 3 -14.20 27.80 -4.14
C SER A 3 -13.59 26.40 -4.10
N SER A 4 -14.26 25.47 -3.39
CA SER A 4 -13.94 24.05 -3.46
C SER A 4 -14.41 23.53 -4.81
N VAL A 5 -13.57 23.70 -5.83
CA VAL A 5 -13.73 22.94 -7.07
C VAL A 5 -13.32 21.51 -6.76
N SER A 6 -14.27 20.73 -6.23
CA SER A 6 -14.21 19.28 -6.32
C SER A 6 -14.47 18.93 -7.79
N THR A 7 -13.45 19.06 -8.63
CA THR A 7 -13.47 18.39 -9.93
C THR A 7 -13.52 16.90 -9.64
N ALA A 8 -14.64 16.28 -9.99
CA ALA A 8 -14.78 14.83 -9.92
C ALA A 8 -13.56 14.20 -10.59
N ILE A 9 -12.81 13.40 -9.83
CA ILE A 9 -11.57 12.82 -10.32
C ILE A 9 -11.93 11.86 -11.45
N LYS A 10 -11.41 12.15 -12.64
CA LYS A 10 -11.69 11.34 -13.83
C LYS A 10 -10.92 10.03 -13.72
N ARG A 11 -11.65 8.93 -13.74
CA ARG A 11 -11.09 7.57 -13.71
C ARG A 11 -11.00 6.99 -15.11
N HIS A 12 -9.95 6.22 -15.33
CA HIS A 12 -9.58 5.68 -16.62
C HIS A 12 -9.14 4.25 -16.47
N ASP A 13 -9.76 3.34 -17.21
CA ASP A 13 -9.07 2.12 -17.60
C ASP A 13 -8.36 2.36 -18.93
N PHE A 14 -7.03 2.40 -18.88
CA PHE A 14 -6.22 2.59 -20.06
C PHE A 14 -6.16 1.30 -20.88
N ALA A 15 -6.42 0.13 -20.28
CA ALA A 15 -6.24 -1.18 -20.87
C ALA A 15 -7.52 -2.03 -20.81
N PRO A 16 -8.66 -1.58 -21.39
CA PRO A 16 -9.96 -2.23 -21.21
C PRO A 16 -10.04 -3.65 -21.78
N ASN A 17 -9.08 -4.05 -22.61
CA ASN A 17 -9.00 -5.38 -23.21
C ASN A 17 -7.95 -6.28 -22.54
N GLU A 18 -7.22 -5.78 -21.53
CA GLU A 18 -6.33 -6.62 -20.72
C GLU A 18 -7.18 -7.36 -19.67
N HIS A 19 -7.06 -8.68 -19.65
CA HIS A 19 -7.74 -9.55 -18.69
C HIS A 19 -6.77 -10.00 -17.58
N ASP A 20 -7.29 -10.70 -16.56
CA ASP A 20 -6.49 -11.35 -15.52
C ASP A 20 -5.56 -10.43 -14.72
N ARG A 21 -6.02 -9.20 -14.45
CA ARG A 21 -5.28 -8.17 -13.71
C ARG A 21 -5.38 -8.33 -12.20
N GLY A 22 -5.74 -9.51 -11.72
CA GLY A 22 -5.98 -9.78 -10.31
C GLY A 22 -7.39 -9.40 -9.81
N PRO A 23 -7.63 -9.53 -8.51
CA PRO A 23 -8.97 -9.47 -7.93
C PRO A 23 -9.62 -8.09 -8.11
N PHE A 24 -10.79 -8.07 -8.73
CA PHE A 24 -11.63 -6.88 -8.94
C PHE A 24 -11.00 -5.79 -9.83
N ILE A 25 -10.01 -6.14 -10.65
CA ILE A 25 -9.38 -5.23 -11.63
C ILE A 25 -9.74 -5.69 -13.06
N PRO A 26 -10.22 -4.78 -13.94
CA PRO A 26 -10.35 -3.34 -13.73
C PRO A 26 -11.55 -2.96 -12.84
N THR A 27 -11.45 -1.79 -12.22
CA THR A 27 -12.55 -1.19 -11.44
C THR A 27 -12.82 0.23 -11.91
N GLU A 28 -14.10 0.64 -11.91
CA GLU A 28 -14.52 2.02 -12.15
C GLU A 28 -14.28 2.94 -10.92
N ARG A 29 -13.77 2.38 -9.82
CA ARG A 29 -13.48 3.10 -8.57
C ARG A 29 -12.06 3.67 -8.48
N SER A 30 -11.20 3.39 -9.46
CA SER A 30 -9.83 3.93 -9.57
C SER A 30 -9.35 3.95 -11.02
N ASN A 31 -8.19 4.52 -11.28
CA ASN A 31 -7.47 4.34 -12.56
C ASN A 31 -6.89 2.93 -12.68
N ASN A 32 -6.70 2.47 -13.91
CA ASN A 32 -6.18 1.14 -14.22
C ASN A 32 -5.14 1.24 -15.37
N PRO A 33 -3.82 1.21 -15.07
CA PRO A 33 -2.77 1.44 -16.06
C PRO A 33 -2.50 0.21 -16.95
N LYS A 34 -2.09 0.44 -18.20
CA LYS A 34 -1.42 -0.58 -19.03
C LYS A 34 -0.07 -0.95 -18.41
N ALA A 35 0.47 -2.10 -18.81
CA ALA A 35 1.82 -2.51 -18.45
C ALA A 35 2.84 -1.42 -18.83
N GLY A 36 3.70 -1.02 -17.89
CA GLY A 36 4.76 -0.04 -18.11
C GLY A 36 4.29 1.39 -18.37
N GLN A 37 2.98 1.68 -18.28
CA GLN A 37 2.44 3.01 -18.52
C GLN A 37 2.92 4.03 -17.49
N TRP A 38 2.98 3.62 -16.23
CA TRP A 38 3.51 4.42 -15.13
C TRP A 38 4.82 3.81 -14.67
N THR A 39 5.83 4.65 -14.53
CA THR A 39 7.19 4.24 -14.14
C THR A 39 7.70 5.20 -13.07
N ASN A 40 8.84 4.88 -12.48
CA ASN A 40 9.47 5.74 -11.48
C ASN A 40 9.88 7.14 -11.97
N ARG A 41 9.82 7.41 -13.28
CA ARG A 41 9.96 8.75 -13.86
C ARG A 41 8.91 9.76 -13.37
N MET A 42 7.82 9.27 -12.78
CA MET A 42 6.80 10.11 -12.17
C MET A 42 7.19 10.60 -10.77
N SER A 43 8.12 9.92 -10.09
CA SER A 43 8.59 10.31 -8.76
C SER A 43 9.49 11.54 -8.82
N HIS A 44 9.39 12.38 -7.79
CA HIS A 44 10.14 13.61 -7.64
C HIS A 44 11.10 13.58 -6.44
N ASN A 45 11.49 12.39 -5.96
CA ASN A 45 12.31 12.23 -4.75
C ASN A 45 11.66 12.85 -3.50
N MET A 46 10.33 12.78 -3.41
CA MET A 46 9.53 13.34 -2.31
C MET A 46 8.88 12.23 -1.50
N VAL A 47 8.80 12.45 -0.19
CA VAL A 47 8.06 11.61 0.75
C VAL A 47 7.07 12.47 1.53
N ALA A 48 5.87 11.93 1.75
CA ALA A 48 4.79 12.62 2.41
C ALA A 48 5.02 12.73 3.91
N ASP A 49 5.47 11.63 4.52
CA ASP A 49 5.67 11.52 5.96
C ASP A 49 6.59 10.35 6.31
N TYR A 50 7.23 10.44 7.48
CA TYR A 50 7.95 9.35 8.10
C TYR A 50 7.52 9.21 9.55
N LYS A 51 7.00 8.02 9.89
CA LYS A 51 6.48 7.74 11.23
C LYS A 51 7.29 6.64 11.90
N ARG A 52 7.67 6.92 13.14
CA ARG A 52 8.44 6.02 14.00
C ARG A 52 7.49 5.20 14.87
N PHE A 53 7.75 3.90 14.97
CA PHE A 53 7.22 2.99 15.98
C PHE A 53 5.68 2.89 15.99
N LEU A 54 5.10 2.58 14.84
CA LEU A 54 3.67 2.32 14.65
C LEU A 54 3.35 0.82 14.72
N MET A 55 2.08 0.49 15.01
CA MET A 55 1.56 -0.89 15.03
C MET A 55 0.41 -1.12 14.05
N THR A 56 0.04 -0.09 13.28
CA THR A 56 -1.11 -0.12 12.36
C THR A 56 -0.74 -0.54 10.95
N ASP A 57 0.53 -0.38 10.57
CA ASP A 57 0.99 -0.49 9.18
C ASP A 57 1.67 -1.84 8.92
N GLY A 58 1.19 -2.91 9.57
CA GLY A 58 1.72 -4.27 9.49
C GLY A 58 2.00 -4.88 10.86
N GLU A 59 2.54 -6.11 10.87
CA GLU A 59 2.82 -6.83 12.12
C GLU A 59 3.97 -6.20 12.92
N GLY A 60 3.79 -6.13 14.24
CA GLY A 60 4.81 -5.69 15.19
C GLY A 60 4.93 -4.17 15.30
N ILE A 61 5.98 -3.70 15.99
CA ILE A 61 6.34 -2.29 16.00
C ILE A 61 7.17 -2.00 14.75
N ARG A 62 6.76 -1.02 13.95
CA ARG A 62 7.35 -0.74 12.64
C ARG A 62 7.70 0.73 12.46
N CYS A 63 8.66 0.97 11.60
CA CYS A 63 8.81 2.26 10.95
C CYS A 63 7.91 2.32 9.71
N SER A 64 7.37 3.48 9.38
CA SER A 64 6.49 3.65 8.22
C SER A 64 6.95 4.83 7.37
N LEU A 65 7.27 4.56 6.10
CA LEU A 65 7.65 5.58 5.13
C LEU A 65 6.51 5.78 4.13
N TYR A 66 5.86 6.94 4.21
CA TYR A 66 4.77 7.33 3.32
C TYR A 66 5.38 8.09 2.13
N VAL A 67 5.46 7.45 0.96
CA VAL A 67 5.95 8.10 -0.26
C VAL A 67 4.89 8.98 -0.91
N SER A 68 5.32 9.96 -1.70
CA SER A 68 4.41 10.89 -2.38
C SER A 68 4.03 10.43 -3.78
N GLY A 69 2.81 10.76 -4.18
CA GLY A 69 2.29 10.54 -5.53
C GLY A 69 1.56 9.22 -5.71
N CYS A 70 0.32 9.27 -6.20
CA CYS A 70 -0.46 8.08 -6.53
C CYS A 70 -1.45 8.36 -7.67
N PRO A 71 -1.20 7.85 -8.88
CA PRO A 71 -2.09 8.05 -10.01
C PRO A 71 -3.30 7.11 -10.01
N PHE A 72 -3.48 6.25 -8.99
CA PHE A 72 -4.65 5.37 -8.91
C PHE A 72 -5.94 6.13 -8.59
N TYR A 73 -5.89 7.20 -7.81
CA TYR A 73 -7.08 8.01 -7.48
C TYR A 73 -8.31 7.20 -7.00
N CYS A 74 -8.07 6.24 -6.10
CA CYS A 74 -9.12 5.37 -5.56
C CYS A 74 -10.23 6.19 -4.89
N GLU A 75 -11.49 5.82 -5.11
CA GLU A 75 -12.63 6.46 -4.45
C GLU A 75 -12.53 6.33 -2.93
N GLY A 76 -12.57 7.44 -2.20
CA GLY A 76 -12.48 7.40 -0.74
C GLY A 76 -11.12 6.96 -0.21
N CYS A 77 -10.05 7.13 -1.00
CA CYS A 77 -8.68 6.87 -0.56
C CYS A 77 -8.35 7.66 0.71
N TYR A 78 -7.91 6.97 1.76
CA TYR A 78 -7.49 7.59 3.03
C TYR A 78 -6.33 8.57 2.85
N ASN A 79 -5.44 8.29 1.90
CA ASN A 79 -4.24 9.05 1.59
C ASN A 79 -4.40 10.00 0.39
N SER A 80 -5.62 10.49 0.12
CA SER A 80 -5.86 11.35 -1.05
C SER A 80 -5.08 12.67 -1.04
N SER A 81 -4.64 13.14 0.13
CA SER A 81 -3.82 14.35 0.27
C SER A 81 -2.42 14.22 -0.32
N ILE A 82 -1.94 12.99 -0.58
CA ILE A 82 -0.58 12.71 -1.04
C ILE A 82 -0.57 12.07 -2.44
N TRP A 83 -1.65 12.26 -3.22
CA TRP A 83 -1.71 11.88 -4.62
C TRP A 83 -0.78 12.68 -5.53
N ASP A 84 -0.42 13.90 -5.12
CA ASP A 84 0.57 14.71 -5.79
C ASP A 84 1.98 14.17 -5.48
N PHE A 85 2.78 13.93 -6.52
CA PHE A 85 4.18 13.51 -6.35
C PHE A 85 5.07 14.61 -5.74
N GLN A 86 4.59 15.85 -5.64
CA GLN A 86 5.27 16.95 -4.96
C GLN A 86 4.81 17.14 -3.51
N ALA A 87 3.89 16.32 -3.00
CA ALA A 87 3.46 16.41 -1.60
C ALA A 87 4.60 16.09 -0.63
N GLY A 88 4.56 16.68 0.57
CA GLY A 88 5.51 16.40 1.65
C GLY A 88 6.84 17.15 1.51
N HIS A 89 7.94 16.42 1.73
CA HIS A 89 9.29 16.98 1.71
C HIS A 89 10.28 16.05 1.00
N GLU A 90 11.44 16.59 0.62
CA GLU A 90 12.48 15.83 -0.07
C GLU A 90 13.00 14.66 0.78
N TYR A 91 13.22 13.51 0.14
CA TYR A 91 13.96 12.40 0.71
C TYR A 91 15.47 12.69 0.59
N ASN A 92 16.17 12.70 1.72
CA ASN A 92 17.58 13.06 1.79
C ASN A 92 18.36 12.14 2.74
N ASP A 93 19.70 12.24 2.69
CA ASP A 93 20.62 11.40 3.46
C ASP A 93 20.37 11.45 4.97
N ARG A 94 19.92 12.60 5.50
CA ARG A 94 19.61 12.74 6.94
C ARG A 94 18.40 11.89 7.32
N LEU A 95 17.33 11.96 6.52
CA LEU A 95 16.14 11.15 6.75
C LEU A 95 16.45 9.67 6.60
N GLU A 96 17.21 9.29 5.57
CA GLU A 96 17.61 7.90 5.37
C GLU A 96 18.44 7.35 6.54
N ALA A 97 19.43 8.13 7.02
CA ALA A 97 20.23 7.74 8.18
C ALA A 97 19.35 7.53 9.42
N GLN A 98 18.37 8.41 9.63
CA GLN A 98 17.38 8.27 10.72
C GLN A 98 16.55 7.00 10.55
N ILE A 99 16.02 6.72 9.36
CA ILE A 99 15.25 5.50 9.07
C ILE A 99 16.08 4.26 9.41
N LEU A 100 17.33 4.21 8.95
CA LEU A 100 18.21 3.06 9.19
C LEU A 100 18.50 2.86 10.68
N GLU A 101 18.70 3.93 11.45
CA GLU A 101 18.90 3.86 12.90
C GLU A 101 17.63 3.38 13.64
N ASP A 102 16.48 3.92 13.26
CA ASP A 102 15.19 3.59 13.87
C ASP A 102 14.76 2.15 13.58
N VAL A 103 14.95 1.66 12.35
CA VAL A 103 14.72 0.26 11.99
C VAL A 103 15.65 -0.68 12.77
N GLY A 104 16.85 -0.22 13.13
CA GLY A 104 17.83 -0.98 13.88
C GLY A 104 17.48 -1.23 15.35
N GLN A 105 16.51 -0.51 15.91
CA GLN A 105 16.12 -0.67 17.31
C GLN A 105 15.65 -2.11 17.58
N SER A 106 16.01 -2.67 18.74
CA SER A 106 15.76 -4.08 19.06
C SER A 106 14.27 -4.44 19.12
N PHE A 107 13.42 -3.48 19.50
CA PHE A 107 11.98 -3.65 19.60
C PHE A 107 11.24 -3.41 18.27
N VAL A 108 11.92 -2.92 17.23
CA VAL A 108 11.32 -2.70 15.91
C VAL A 108 11.40 -3.97 15.09
N GLN A 109 10.27 -4.48 14.63
CA GLN A 109 10.21 -5.66 13.76
C GLN A 109 10.69 -5.36 12.35
N GLY A 110 10.39 -4.17 11.82
CA GLY A 110 10.77 -3.82 10.45
C GLY A 110 10.24 -2.48 9.98
N ILE A 111 10.14 -2.33 8.66
CA ILE A 111 9.65 -1.12 8.00
C ILE A 111 8.51 -1.42 7.04
N THR A 112 7.62 -0.45 6.85
CA THR A 112 6.56 -0.49 5.85
C THR A 112 6.74 0.65 4.86
N PHE A 113 6.70 0.31 3.57
CA PHE A 113 6.58 1.26 2.47
C PHE A 113 5.11 1.39 2.08
N LEU A 114 4.59 2.62 2.14
CA LEU A 114 3.17 2.89 1.89
C LEU A 114 2.99 4.34 1.44
N GLY A 115 1.75 4.82 1.46
CA GLY A 115 1.40 6.22 1.21
C GLY A 115 0.71 6.39 -0.13
N GLY A 116 1.33 7.16 -1.03
CA GLY A 116 0.91 7.30 -2.40
C GLY A 116 1.03 5.97 -3.14
N GLU A 117 2.08 5.79 -3.95
CA GLU A 117 2.35 4.53 -4.63
C GLU A 117 3.84 4.15 -4.53
N PRO A 118 4.22 3.22 -3.63
CA PRO A 118 5.58 2.70 -3.50
C PRO A 118 6.18 2.17 -4.80
N MET A 119 5.40 1.49 -5.65
CA MET A 119 5.89 0.93 -6.91
C MET A 119 6.19 1.99 -7.99
N LEU A 120 5.93 3.28 -7.71
CA LEU A 120 6.36 4.41 -8.53
C LEU A 120 7.47 5.23 -7.87
N ASN A 121 7.86 4.91 -6.63
CA ASN A 121 8.93 5.56 -5.88
C ASN A 121 10.14 4.64 -5.70
N THR A 122 10.36 3.70 -6.63
CA THR A 122 11.44 2.71 -6.61
C THR A 122 12.83 3.34 -6.55
N GLY A 123 13.01 4.55 -7.10
CA GLY A 123 14.26 5.30 -7.02
C GLY A 123 14.69 5.66 -5.59
N ILE A 124 13.73 5.82 -4.67
CA ILE A 124 13.99 5.98 -3.22
C ILE A 124 14.08 4.60 -2.56
N LEU A 125 13.10 3.75 -2.84
CA LEU A 125 12.84 2.56 -2.02
C LEU A 125 13.81 1.41 -2.28
N ILE A 126 14.29 1.21 -3.51
CA ILE A 126 15.27 0.15 -3.81
C ILE A 126 16.60 0.40 -3.09
N PRO A 127 17.23 1.59 -3.17
CA PRO A 127 18.45 1.88 -2.41
C PRO A 127 18.26 1.71 -0.90
N LEU A 128 17.15 2.21 -0.34
CA LEU A 128 16.84 2.07 1.08
C LEU A 128 16.67 0.60 1.48
N ALA A 129 15.88 -0.17 0.74
CA ALA A 129 15.66 -1.60 1.01
C ALA A 129 16.97 -2.40 0.96
N ARG A 130 17.83 -2.12 -0.04
CA ARG A 130 19.16 -2.73 -0.14
C ARG A 130 20.02 -2.42 1.09
N LYS A 131 20.05 -1.17 1.56
CA LYS A 131 20.78 -0.77 2.79
C LYS A 131 20.24 -1.47 4.04
N ILE A 132 18.92 -1.64 4.14
CA ILE A 132 18.29 -2.40 5.24
C ILE A 132 18.73 -3.87 5.19
N ARG A 133 18.68 -4.51 4.02
CA ARG A 133 19.14 -5.90 3.84
C ARG A 133 20.63 -6.05 4.13
N GLU A 134 21.46 -5.12 3.69
CA GLU A 134 22.90 -5.13 3.97
C GLU A 134 23.19 -5.03 5.47
N ARG A 135 22.49 -4.13 6.18
CA ARG A 135 22.77 -3.87 7.60
C ARG A 135 22.13 -4.86 8.55
N TYR A 136 20.96 -5.39 8.20
CA TYR A 136 20.12 -6.19 9.11
C TYR A 136 19.70 -7.56 8.54
N GLY A 137 20.09 -7.89 7.31
CA GLY A 137 19.64 -9.11 6.64
C GLY A 137 18.11 -9.19 6.58
N HIS A 138 17.57 -10.35 6.91
CA HIS A 138 16.13 -10.59 7.04
C HIS A 138 15.63 -10.55 8.49
N THR A 139 16.44 -10.02 9.42
CA THR A 139 15.98 -9.85 10.82
C THR A 139 14.99 -8.69 10.97
N LYS A 140 14.95 -7.80 9.98
CA LYS A 140 13.99 -6.70 9.86
C LYS A 140 13.17 -6.92 8.59
N ASP A 141 11.87 -7.17 8.74
CA ASP A 141 11.01 -7.43 7.60
C ASP A 141 10.61 -6.12 6.88
N ILE A 142 10.37 -6.22 5.58
CA ILE A 142 9.93 -5.11 4.73
C ILE A 142 8.53 -5.41 4.24
N TRP A 143 7.57 -4.57 4.62
CA TRP A 143 6.20 -4.60 4.10
C TRP A 143 6.03 -3.52 3.03
N CYS A 144 5.16 -3.76 2.05
CA CYS A 144 4.87 -2.80 0.99
C CYS A 144 3.38 -2.80 0.65
N TRP A 145 2.72 -1.64 0.73
CA TRP A 145 1.37 -1.44 0.20
C TRP A 145 1.45 -0.92 -1.22
N THR A 146 0.62 -1.42 -2.11
CA THR A 146 0.54 -0.92 -3.49
C THR A 146 -0.87 -1.04 -4.05
N GLY A 147 -1.24 -0.10 -4.92
CA GLY A 147 -2.47 -0.19 -5.70
C GLY A 147 -2.38 -1.20 -6.86
N TYR A 148 -1.17 -1.61 -7.25
CA TYR A 148 -0.98 -2.69 -8.22
C TYR A 148 -1.35 -4.04 -7.62
N THR A 149 -1.88 -4.95 -8.43
CA THR A 149 -1.99 -6.36 -8.04
C THR A 149 -0.70 -7.11 -8.33
N TRP A 150 -0.49 -8.25 -7.69
CA TRP A 150 0.59 -9.19 -8.02
C TRP A 150 0.62 -9.49 -9.53
N GLU A 151 -0.53 -9.76 -10.14
CA GLU A 151 -0.65 -10.05 -11.56
C GLU A 151 -0.19 -8.86 -12.42
N GLU A 152 -0.54 -7.62 -12.06
CA GLU A 152 -0.06 -6.43 -12.75
C GLU A 152 1.44 -6.19 -12.56
N LEU A 153 2.03 -6.56 -11.42
CA LEU A 153 3.48 -6.46 -11.16
C LEU A 153 4.28 -7.54 -11.91
N MET A 154 3.64 -8.67 -12.21
CA MET A 154 4.26 -9.85 -12.82
C MET A 154 4.09 -9.92 -14.34
N ARG A 155 3.17 -9.14 -14.92
CA ARG A 155 2.86 -9.19 -16.35
C ARG A 155 4.01 -8.71 -17.22
N GLU A 156 4.03 -9.22 -18.46
CA GLU A 156 4.96 -8.78 -19.49
C GLU A 156 4.79 -7.28 -19.79
N GLY A 157 5.90 -6.60 -20.02
CA GLY A 157 5.92 -5.17 -20.35
C GLY A 157 5.81 -4.23 -19.15
N GLU A 158 5.64 -4.75 -17.93
CA GLU A 158 5.71 -3.92 -16.72
C GLU A 158 7.15 -3.47 -16.45
N SER A 159 7.31 -2.34 -15.76
CA SER A 159 8.64 -1.77 -15.56
C SER A 159 9.50 -2.60 -14.60
N PRO A 160 10.76 -2.92 -14.96
CA PRO A 160 11.58 -3.89 -14.24
C PRO A 160 11.95 -3.45 -12.81
N ASP A 161 11.96 -2.15 -12.54
CA ASP A 161 12.22 -1.59 -11.21
C ASP A 161 11.14 -1.99 -10.19
N LYS A 162 9.88 -2.19 -10.61
CA LYS A 162 8.84 -2.69 -9.71
C LYS A 162 9.12 -4.11 -9.26
N ARG A 163 9.57 -4.95 -10.20
CA ARG A 163 9.97 -6.33 -9.93
C ARG A 163 11.19 -6.38 -9.00
N GLU A 164 12.18 -5.52 -9.23
CA GLU A 164 13.34 -5.39 -8.35
C GLU A 164 12.94 -4.99 -6.91
N LEU A 165 12.04 -4.01 -6.74
CA LEU A 165 11.54 -3.64 -5.43
C LEU A 165 10.75 -4.79 -4.78
N LEU A 166 9.89 -5.48 -5.55
CA LEU A 166 9.11 -6.61 -5.07
C LEU A 166 10.02 -7.72 -4.51
N GLU A 167 11.11 -8.05 -5.19
CA GLU A 167 12.08 -9.07 -4.73
C GLU A 167 12.81 -8.71 -3.43
N LEU A 168 12.79 -7.43 -3.03
CA LEU A 168 13.34 -6.96 -1.75
C LEU A 168 12.30 -6.92 -0.62
N VAL A 169 11.01 -7.10 -0.91
CA VAL A 169 9.89 -7.03 0.04
C VAL A 169 9.62 -8.43 0.61
N ASP A 170 9.28 -8.51 1.90
CA ASP A 170 8.85 -9.77 2.54
C ASP A 170 7.33 -9.94 2.43
N ILE A 171 6.56 -8.89 2.72
CA ILE A 171 5.09 -8.92 2.72
C ILE A 171 4.53 -7.82 1.81
N LEU A 172 3.70 -8.20 0.84
CA LEU A 172 3.02 -7.26 -0.06
C LEU A 172 1.54 -7.18 0.31
N VAL A 173 1.01 -5.96 0.47
CA VAL A 173 -0.44 -5.74 0.45
C VAL A 173 -0.82 -5.13 -0.87
N ASP A 174 -1.49 -5.93 -1.71
CA ASP A 174 -1.69 -5.61 -3.12
C ASP A 174 -3.13 -5.18 -3.43
N GLY A 175 -3.29 -4.51 -4.57
CA GLY A 175 -4.56 -4.07 -5.12
C GLY A 175 -5.05 -2.70 -4.64
N ARG A 176 -5.80 -2.02 -5.51
CA ARG A 176 -6.43 -0.73 -5.17
C ARG A 176 -7.42 -0.91 -4.02
N TYR A 177 -7.57 0.16 -3.25
CA TYR A 177 -8.72 0.31 -2.38
C TYR A 177 -10.01 0.42 -3.19
N ILE A 178 -11.00 -0.43 -2.88
CA ILE A 178 -12.34 -0.41 -3.48
C ILE A 178 -13.35 -0.08 -2.38
N LYS A 179 -13.93 1.12 -2.44
CA LYS A 179 -14.87 1.64 -1.44
C LYS A 179 -16.04 0.71 -1.14
N ASP A 180 -16.59 0.06 -2.17
CA ASP A 180 -17.74 -0.85 -2.01
C ASP A 180 -17.37 -2.17 -1.31
N LEU A 181 -16.08 -2.47 -1.21
CA LEU A 181 -15.52 -3.63 -0.51
C LEU A 181 -14.86 -3.24 0.80
N HIS A 182 -15.08 -2.01 1.27
CA HIS A 182 -14.51 -1.52 2.51
C HIS A 182 -15.00 -2.31 3.71
N ASP A 183 -14.08 -2.74 4.56
CA ASP A 183 -14.40 -3.34 5.85
C ASP A 183 -13.31 -3.01 6.87
N SER A 184 -13.72 -2.38 7.98
CA SER A 184 -12.85 -1.93 9.06
C SER A 184 -12.32 -3.06 9.95
N LEU A 185 -12.83 -4.28 9.78
CA LEU A 185 -12.42 -5.46 10.54
C LEU A 185 -11.27 -6.23 9.89
N LEU A 186 -10.95 -5.88 8.64
CA LEU A 186 -9.88 -6.54 7.90
C LEU A 186 -8.54 -6.19 8.53
N GLN A 187 -7.70 -7.20 8.67
CA GLN A 187 -6.36 -7.00 9.18
C GLN A 187 -5.54 -6.21 8.17
N PHE A 188 -4.99 -5.07 8.60
CA PHE A 188 -4.06 -4.19 7.90
C PHE A 188 -4.51 -3.62 6.53
N ARG A 189 -5.66 -4.00 5.97
CA ARG A 189 -6.10 -3.54 4.65
C ARG A 189 -7.48 -2.91 4.69
N GLY A 190 -7.75 -2.04 3.72
CA GLY A 190 -8.96 -1.22 3.71
C GLY A 190 -10.14 -1.88 3.02
N SER A 191 -9.90 -2.82 2.10
CA SER A 191 -10.96 -3.47 1.32
C SER A 191 -10.68 -4.96 1.07
N SER A 192 -11.74 -5.76 0.96
CA SER A 192 -11.64 -7.23 0.93
C SER A 192 -10.99 -7.81 -0.33
N ASN A 193 -10.86 -7.03 -1.41
CA ASN A 193 -10.12 -7.41 -2.60
C ASN A 193 -8.60 -7.42 -2.40
N GLN A 194 -8.10 -6.66 -1.44
CA GLN A 194 -6.66 -6.56 -1.19
C GLN A 194 -6.17 -7.85 -0.52
N ARG A 195 -5.02 -8.35 -0.94
CA ARG A 195 -4.41 -9.57 -0.38
C ARG A 195 -3.15 -9.21 0.37
N ILE A 196 -2.85 -9.94 1.45
CA ILE A 196 -1.56 -9.87 2.14
C ILE A 196 -0.75 -11.09 1.72
N ILE A 197 0.29 -10.87 0.93
CA ILE A 197 1.04 -11.90 0.22
C ILE A 197 2.43 -12.05 0.87
N ASP A 198 2.82 -13.31 1.12
CA ASP A 198 4.17 -13.70 1.48
C ASP A 198 5.01 -13.74 0.19
N VAL A 199 5.80 -12.70 -0.05
CA VAL A 199 6.49 -12.50 -1.32
C VAL A 199 7.54 -13.59 -1.56
N PRO A 200 8.47 -13.89 -0.63
CA PRO A 200 9.48 -14.91 -0.86
C PRO A 200 8.88 -16.28 -1.22
N LYS A 201 7.85 -16.74 -0.50
CA LYS A 201 7.19 -18.01 -0.81
C LYS A 201 6.43 -17.99 -2.13
N SER A 202 5.85 -16.84 -2.48
CA SER A 202 5.15 -16.70 -3.75
C SER A 202 6.11 -16.73 -4.94
N LEU A 203 7.29 -16.12 -4.78
CA LEU A 203 8.36 -16.18 -5.77
C LEU A 203 8.95 -17.58 -5.91
N GLU A 204 9.17 -18.28 -4.80
CA GLU A 204 9.74 -19.64 -4.79
C GLU A 204 8.79 -20.67 -5.43
N SER A 205 7.50 -20.60 -5.11
CA SER A 205 6.51 -21.56 -5.61
C SER A 205 5.95 -21.24 -7.00
N GLY A 206 6.05 -19.97 -7.43
CA GLY A 206 5.40 -19.48 -8.65
C GLY A 206 3.89 -19.26 -8.50
N GLU A 207 3.34 -19.47 -7.31
CA GLU A 207 1.92 -19.31 -6.98
C GLU A 207 1.75 -18.28 -5.86
N ILE A 208 0.60 -17.61 -5.77
CA ILE A 208 0.38 -16.62 -4.71
C ILE A 208 0.19 -17.34 -3.36
N VAL A 209 1.09 -17.05 -2.42
CA VAL A 209 1.03 -17.55 -1.05
C VAL A 209 0.57 -16.42 -0.12
N ILE A 210 -0.61 -16.60 0.48
CA ILE A 210 -1.15 -15.65 1.46
C ILE A 210 -0.34 -15.70 2.76
N TRP A 211 -0.09 -14.53 3.33
CA TRP A 211 0.63 -14.38 4.59
C TRP A 211 -0.03 -15.23 5.69
N PRO A 212 0.70 -16.19 6.30
CA PRO A 212 0.10 -17.22 7.14
C PRO A 212 -0.50 -16.73 8.45
N LYS A 213 -0.20 -15.49 8.86
CA LYS A 213 -0.76 -14.87 10.07
C LYS A 213 -1.97 -13.97 9.78
N LEU A 214 -2.46 -13.97 8.53
CA LEU A 214 -3.68 -13.25 8.17
C LEU A 214 -4.85 -13.77 9.01
N HIS A 215 -5.44 -12.89 9.80
CA HIS A 215 -6.60 -13.18 10.62
C HIS A 215 -7.49 -11.93 10.73
N ASP A 216 -8.55 -11.90 9.92
CA ASP A 216 -9.54 -10.82 9.97
C ASP A 216 -10.41 -10.96 11.22
N GLN A 217 -10.76 -9.82 11.82
CA GLN A 217 -11.64 -9.82 12.98
C GLN A 217 -13.07 -10.16 12.54
N LEU A 218 -13.77 -10.94 13.35
CA LEU A 218 -15.20 -11.15 13.18
C LEU A 218 -15.96 -10.20 14.11
N ARG A 219 -16.93 -9.47 13.56
CA ARG A 219 -17.93 -8.75 14.38
C ARG A 219 -18.83 -9.77 15.06
N VAL A 220 -18.42 -10.22 16.24
CA VAL A 220 -19.33 -10.89 17.16
C VAL A 220 -19.92 -9.81 18.05
N ILE A 221 -21.12 -9.34 17.73
CA ILE A 221 -21.90 -8.50 18.65
C ILE A 221 -22.75 -9.46 19.48
N PRO A 222 -22.46 -9.68 20.77
CA PRO A 222 -23.31 -10.51 21.62
C PRO A 222 -24.74 -9.97 21.60
N GLU A 223 -25.73 -10.85 21.48
CA GLU A 223 -27.16 -10.50 21.35
C GLU A 223 -27.65 -9.52 22.43
N ILE A 224 -27.02 -9.53 23.61
CA ILE A 224 -27.31 -8.63 24.71
C ILE A 224 -27.14 -7.14 24.36
N TYR A 225 -26.25 -6.82 23.41
CA TYR A 225 -26.01 -5.45 22.93
C TYR A 225 -26.82 -5.09 21.67
N GLY A 226 -27.59 -6.03 21.11
CA GLY A 226 -28.39 -5.81 19.90
C GLY A 226 -29.68 -5.02 20.14
N LYS A 227 -30.20 -4.98 21.37
CA LYS A 227 -31.48 -4.34 21.69
C LYS A 227 -31.41 -2.81 21.80
N ASP A 228 -30.25 -2.25 22.17
CA ASP A 228 -30.10 -0.81 22.41
C ASP A 228 -29.73 -0.02 21.14
N ARG A 229 -29.41 -0.70 20.03
CA ARG A 229 -28.92 -0.05 18.80
C ARG A 229 -30.03 0.30 17.79
N ALA A 230 -31.17 -0.39 17.81
CA ALA A 230 -32.31 -0.07 16.95
C ALA A 230 -32.88 1.35 17.20
N ALA A 231 -32.57 1.94 18.36
CA ALA A 231 -32.96 3.30 18.73
C ALA A 231 -31.95 4.39 18.30
N GLY A 232 -30.70 4.03 17.97
CA GLY A 232 -29.61 5.02 17.75
C GLY A 232 -29.18 5.22 16.29
N GLU A 233 -29.48 4.27 15.40
CA GLU A 233 -29.07 4.36 13.97
C GLU A 233 -30.10 5.07 13.08
N GLY A 234 -31.28 5.44 13.62
CA GLY A 234 -32.30 6.18 12.88
C GLY A 234 -32.11 7.71 12.84
N ASP A 235 -31.24 8.25 13.70
CA ASP A 235 -31.12 9.71 13.92
C ASP A 235 -29.83 10.32 13.34
N ALA A 236 -29.05 9.55 12.59
CA ALA A 236 -27.89 10.04 11.84
C ALA A 236 -28.04 9.70 10.35
N SER A 237 -29.04 10.30 9.71
CA SER A 237 -29.20 10.38 8.25
C SER A 237 -29.41 11.82 7.83
#